data_AF-A0A1M5ATM1-F1
#
_entry.id   AF-A0A1M5ATM1-F1
#
_cell.length_a   1.000
_cell.length_b   1.000
_cell.length_c   1.000
_cell.angle_alpha   90.00
_cell.angle_beta   90.00
_cell.angle_gamma   90.00
#
_symmetry.space_group_name_H-M   'P 1'
#
loop_
_entity.id
_entity.type
_entity.pdbx_description
1 polymer ?
#
loop_
_entity_poly.entity_id
_entity_poly.type
_entity_poly.pdbx_seq_one_letter_code
_entity_poly.pdbx_strand_id
1 'polypeptide(L)'
;MKRIGWLWHLALASFVLAALTGFLYRLGMIDWLPEWGLSLGNIRHAHSHLMFFGWAVPLPFLIMRNSMLRGRGVSQRGASRMKSAVGSTLLFGLASYPFFLAYGYRPVAIGATSLPLSVILSGFVMLCWYAFIRGYWQARPALRDKTSRTWFDGALTMLLISSLGAWSVAVVQAVDPANHLLMKGLTHFFLATFTEGWVVLALLSLFILKLPVEPDDWPVSQNFSLGCIAIGAPLTFPYGISETLLSPSLLLTARLGGAVSAIGLLQALYAIGSSGRWKSSIWIWPLALVGLKALMQLTASVLPSSFLFSDHGLRIFYLHVLLLGAFTLAIMAWWHRSVNIPDSFFNGIVWSIVIVLGSLLLPTPLWPTMWTGSWIFYLLAAAALLPALAITVYWIKMIQSQNNIQ
;
A
#
# COMPACT_ATOMS: atom_id res chain seq x y z
N MET A 1 -27.93 -9.08 -2.90
CA MET A 1 -26.56 -8.54 -3.07
C MET A 1 -26.60 -7.02 -3.09
N LYS A 2 -25.72 -6.31 -2.37
CA LYS A 2 -25.70 -4.83 -2.43
C LYS A 2 -24.98 -4.38 -3.70
N ARG A 3 -25.61 -3.48 -4.47
CA ARG A 3 -25.02 -2.84 -5.65
C ARG A 3 -23.66 -2.26 -5.27
N ILE A 4 -22.65 -2.50 -6.11
CA ILE A 4 -21.31 -1.98 -5.90
C ILE A 4 -21.38 -0.46 -6.07
N GLY A 5 -20.85 0.27 -5.09
CA GLY A 5 -20.80 1.72 -5.15
C GLY A 5 -19.74 2.19 -6.14
N TRP A 6 -20.02 3.27 -6.87
CA TRP A 6 -19.11 3.89 -7.85
C TRP A 6 -17.69 4.16 -7.33
N LEU A 7 -17.52 4.40 -6.02
CA LEU A 7 -16.21 4.60 -5.39
C LEU A 7 -15.28 3.39 -5.53
N TRP A 8 -15.83 2.17 -5.53
CA TRP A 8 -15.05 0.95 -5.75
C TRP A 8 -14.59 0.84 -7.20
N HIS A 9 -15.47 1.14 -8.15
CA HIS A 9 -15.12 1.18 -9.56
C HIS A 9 -14.01 2.20 -9.83
N LEU A 10 -14.10 3.38 -9.22
CA LEU A 10 -13.09 4.42 -9.37
C LEU A 10 -11.73 4.00 -8.77
N ALA A 11 -11.74 3.32 -7.63
CA ALA A 11 -10.51 2.80 -7.03
C ALA A 11 -9.90 1.65 -7.85
N LEU A 12 -10.70 0.75 -8.42
CA LEU A 12 -10.23 -0.29 -9.34
C LEU A 12 -9.68 0.31 -10.64
N ALA A 13 -10.34 1.31 -11.20
CA ALA A 13 -9.83 2.05 -12.36
C ALA A 13 -8.47 2.71 -12.03
N SER A 14 -8.33 3.28 -10.83
CA SER A 14 -7.07 3.87 -10.35
C SER A 14 -5.98 2.81 -10.18
N PHE A 15 -6.32 1.61 -9.70
CA PHE A 15 -5.40 0.48 -9.67
C PHE A 15 -4.91 0.12 -11.07
N VAL A 16 -5.82 -0.05 -12.03
CA VAL A 16 -5.47 -0.40 -13.42
C VAL A 16 -4.58 0.68 -14.03
N LEU A 17 -4.91 1.95 -13.86
CA LEU A 17 -4.10 3.07 -14.33
C LEU A 17 -2.71 3.10 -13.66
N ALA A 18 -2.61 2.82 -12.36
CA ALA A 18 -1.33 2.71 -11.67
C ALA A 18 -0.50 1.53 -12.21
N ALA A 19 -1.10 0.37 -12.44
CA ALA A 19 -0.43 -0.80 -13.02
C ALA A 19 0.07 -0.52 -14.44
N LEU A 20 -0.75 0.13 -15.29
CA LEU A 20 -0.34 0.57 -16.63
C LEU A 20 0.77 1.61 -16.58
N THR A 21 0.78 2.50 -15.58
CA THR A 21 1.89 3.44 -15.37
C THR A 21 3.17 2.71 -14.94
N GLY A 22 3.05 1.64 -14.14
CA GLY A 22 4.17 0.76 -13.80
C GLY A 22 4.71 0.01 -15.03
N PHE A 23 3.83 -0.46 -15.92
CA PHE A 23 4.20 -1.01 -17.22
C PHE A 23 4.92 0.03 -18.10
N LEU A 24 4.38 1.24 -18.22
CA LEU A 24 5.00 2.35 -18.95
C LEU A 24 6.41 2.67 -18.42
N TYR A 25 6.60 2.64 -17.09
CA TYR A 25 7.92 2.81 -16.48
C TYR A 25 8.91 1.73 -16.93
N ARG A 26 8.46 0.47 -17.06
CA ARG A 26 9.31 -0.63 -17.56
C ARG A 26 9.59 -0.54 -19.05
N LEU A 27 8.64 -0.06 -19.86
CA LEU A 27 8.90 0.26 -21.27
C LEU A 27 10.00 1.32 -21.42
N GLY A 28 10.04 2.31 -20.52
CA GLY A 28 11.11 3.30 -20.50
C GLY A 28 12.47 2.78 -20.05
N MET A 29 12.55 1.58 -19.48
CA MET A 29 13.85 0.93 -19.17
C MET A 29 14.45 0.21 -20.38
N ILE A 30 13.67 0.00 -21.43
CA ILE A 30 14.09 -0.60 -22.70
C ILE A 30 14.02 0.42 -23.85
N ASP A 31 14.06 1.71 -23.52
CA ASP A 31 14.02 2.84 -24.46
C ASP A 31 12.82 2.84 -25.42
N TRP A 32 11.69 2.25 -24.99
CA TRP A 32 10.46 2.20 -25.78
C TRP A 32 9.44 3.28 -25.39
N LEU A 33 9.89 4.32 -24.68
CA LEU A 33 9.03 5.47 -24.40
C LEU A 33 8.86 6.31 -25.66
N PRO A 34 7.63 6.76 -25.98
CA PRO A 34 7.42 7.78 -27.00
C PRO A 34 8.17 9.07 -26.64
N GLU A 35 8.51 9.89 -27.62
CA GLU A 35 9.20 11.21 -27.46
C GLU A 35 8.33 12.29 -26.77
N TRP A 36 7.43 11.92 -25.87
CA TRP A 36 6.51 12.81 -25.15
C TRP A 36 7.18 13.65 -24.05
N GLY A 37 8.51 13.68 -23.99
CA GLY A 37 9.26 14.40 -22.95
C GLY A 37 9.05 13.86 -21.53
N LEU A 38 8.54 12.63 -21.38
CA LEU A 38 8.32 12.01 -20.07
C LEU A 38 9.64 11.54 -19.47
N SER A 39 9.91 11.94 -18.23
CA SER A 39 11.05 11.40 -17.48
C SER A 39 10.64 10.16 -16.68
N LEU A 40 11.53 9.17 -16.59
CA LEU A 40 11.32 7.99 -15.74
C LEU A 40 11.03 8.38 -14.27
N GLY A 41 11.68 9.45 -13.78
CA GLY A 41 11.42 9.99 -12.45
C GLY A 41 9.95 10.40 -12.26
N ASN A 42 9.38 11.13 -13.24
CA ASN A 42 8.00 11.59 -13.20
C ASN A 42 7.01 10.41 -13.31
N ILE A 43 7.26 9.45 -14.21
CA ILE A 43 6.43 8.24 -14.34
C ILE A 43 6.41 7.47 -13.02
N ARG A 44 7.58 7.30 -12.38
CA ARG A 44 7.69 6.66 -11.06
C ARG A 44 6.87 7.39 -10.00
N HIS A 45 6.94 8.72 -9.96
CA HIS A 45 6.16 9.52 -9.01
C HIS A 45 4.66 9.41 -9.28
N ALA A 46 4.22 9.46 -10.54
CA ALA A 46 2.83 9.29 -10.90
C ALA A 46 2.30 7.90 -10.49
N HIS A 47 3.08 6.85 -10.75
CA HIS A 47 2.76 5.49 -10.33
C HIS A 47 2.58 5.37 -8.82
N SER A 48 3.56 5.84 -8.02
CA SER A 48 3.52 5.68 -6.56
C SER A 48 2.39 6.48 -5.90
N HIS A 49 2.14 7.72 -6.34
CA HIS A 49 1.07 8.54 -5.77
C HIS A 49 -0.30 8.00 -6.15
N LEU A 50 -0.49 7.58 -7.40
CA LEU A 50 -1.76 6.97 -7.80
C LEU A 50 -2.00 5.64 -7.09
N MET A 51 -0.95 4.85 -6.82
CA MET A 51 -1.06 3.64 -6.00
C MET A 51 -1.57 3.99 -4.58
N PHE A 52 -0.92 4.94 -3.90
CA PHE A 52 -1.30 5.30 -2.52
C PHE A 52 -2.67 5.98 -2.44
N PHE A 53 -2.95 6.94 -3.30
CA PHE A 53 -4.15 7.78 -3.24
C PHE A 53 -5.33 7.21 -4.03
N GLY A 54 -5.07 6.37 -5.01
CA GLY A 54 -6.08 5.81 -5.90
C GLY A 54 -6.70 4.51 -5.39
N TRP A 55 -5.96 3.68 -4.65
CA TRP A 55 -6.53 2.43 -4.16
C TRP A 55 -6.00 1.98 -2.80
N ALA A 56 -4.71 2.21 -2.48
CA ALA A 56 -4.14 1.66 -1.25
C ALA A 56 -4.73 2.28 0.04
N VAL A 57 -5.10 3.57 0.03
CA VAL A 57 -5.87 4.20 1.12
C VAL A 57 -7.39 4.09 0.93
N PRO A 58 -7.95 4.41 -0.26
CA PRO A 58 -9.41 4.41 -0.44
C PRO A 58 -10.09 3.07 -0.19
N LEU A 59 -9.48 1.94 -0.59
CA LEU A 59 -10.12 0.63 -0.46
C LEU A 59 -10.27 0.17 1.00
N PRO A 60 -9.25 0.22 1.86
CA PRO A 60 -9.43 0.02 3.30
C PRO A 60 -10.45 0.98 3.91
N PHE A 61 -10.43 2.26 3.53
CA PHE A 61 -11.41 3.24 4.01
C PHE A 61 -12.85 2.83 3.67
N LEU A 62 -13.09 2.36 2.45
CA LEU A 62 -14.40 1.84 2.03
C LEU A 62 -14.79 0.58 2.83
N ILE A 63 -13.84 -0.32 3.08
CA ILE A 63 -14.09 -1.51 3.89
C ILE A 63 -14.43 -1.13 5.33
N MET A 64 -13.61 -0.30 5.99
CA MET A 64 -13.87 0.21 7.36
C MET A 64 -15.26 0.84 7.47
N ARG A 65 -15.59 1.73 6.52
CA ARG A 65 -16.91 2.37 6.45
C ARG A 65 -18.04 1.34 6.32
N ASN A 66 -17.89 0.39 5.39
CA ASN A 66 -18.94 -0.59 5.12
C ASN A 66 -19.13 -1.57 6.28
N SER A 67 -18.08 -1.85 7.04
CA SER A 67 -18.14 -2.67 8.25
C SER A 67 -18.90 -1.94 9.37
N MET A 68 -18.72 -0.63 9.51
CA MET A 68 -19.52 0.20 10.43
C MET A 68 -20.99 0.22 10.06
N LEU A 69 -21.32 0.38 8.77
CA LEU A 69 -22.71 0.44 8.27
C LEU A 69 -23.54 -0.82 8.57
N ARG A 70 -22.91 -1.93 8.97
CA ARG A 70 -23.60 -3.14 9.40
C ARG A 70 -23.99 -3.12 10.88
N GLY A 71 -23.40 -2.23 11.67
CA GLY A 71 -23.69 -2.06 13.10
C GLY A 71 -24.97 -1.25 13.35
N ARG A 72 -25.60 -1.49 14.50
CA ARG A 72 -26.70 -0.64 15.00
C ARG A 72 -26.13 0.68 15.55
N GLY A 73 -26.88 1.77 15.44
CA GLY A 73 -26.49 3.07 16.02
C GLY A 73 -25.41 3.83 15.26
N VAL A 74 -25.22 3.57 13.97
CA VAL A 74 -24.30 4.34 13.12
C VAL A 74 -24.69 5.82 13.09
N SER A 75 -23.70 6.68 13.35
CA SER A 75 -23.80 8.10 13.04
C SER A 75 -23.88 8.30 11.52
N GLN A 76 -25.05 8.71 11.02
CA GLN A 76 -25.25 9.01 9.59
C GLN A 76 -24.30 10.13 9.13
N ARG A 77 -24.07 11.13 9.97
CA ARG A 77 -23.11 12.21 9.71
C ARG A 77 -21.68 11.69 9.59
N GLY A 78 -21.26 10.81 10.49
CA GLY A 78 -19.95 10.16 10.44
C GLY A 78 -19.77 9.35 9.16
N ALA A 79 -20.73 8.47 8.85
CA ALA A 79 -20.69 7.62 7.66
C ALA A 79 -20.75 8.41 6.33
N SER A 80 -21.47 9.54 6.30
CA SER A 80 -21.50 10.45 5.15
C SER A 80 -20.15 11.15 4.98
N ARG A 81 -19.56 11.67 6.06
CA ARG A 81 -18.22 12.29 6.02
C ARG A 81 -17.16 11.30 5.54
N MET A 82 -17.17 10.06 6.03
CA MET A 82 -16.28 9.01 5.54
C MET A 82 -16.44 8.78 4.03
N LYS A 83 -17.67 8.72 3.52
CA LYS A 83 -17.94 8.56 2.08
C LYS A 83 -17.38 9.72 1.27
N SER A 84 -17.64 10.95 1.71
CA SER A 84 -17.14 12.17 1.06
C SER A 84 -15.62 12.19 1.06
N ALA A 85 -14.98 11.86 2.18
CA ALA A 85 -13.53 11.83 2.30
C ALA A 85 -12.88 10.82 1.34
N VAL A 86 -13.48 9.64 1.16
CA VAL A 86 -13.01 8.67 0.15
C VAL A 86 -13.17 9.25 -1.27
N GLY A 87 -14.35 9.81 -1.59
CA GLY A 87 -14.59 10.40 -2.90
C GLY A 87 -13.61 11.53 -3.23
N SER A 88 -13.38 12.42 -2.28
CA SER A 88 -12.40 13.52 -2.41
C SER A 88 -10.96 13.00 -2.50
N THR A 89 -10.60 11.96 -1.74
CA THR A 89 -9.27 11.32 -1.86
C THR A 89 -9.03 10.81 -3.27
N LEU A 90 -10.00 10.08 -3.84
CA LEU A 90 -9.92 9.56 -5.21
C LEU A 90 -9.87 10.70 -6.24
N LEU A 91 -10.70 11.73 -6.07
CA LEU A 91 -10.73 12.89 -6.95
C LEU A 91 -9.39 13.61 -6.98
N PHE A 92 -8.85 14.01 -5.82
CA PHE A 92 -7.57 14.71 -5.75
C PHE A 92 -6.39 13.80 -6.13
N GLY A 93 -6.46 12.51 -5.81
CA GLY A 93 -5.46 11.53 -6.24
C GLY A 93 -5.37 11.43 -7.77
N LEU A 94 -6.51 11.26 -8.44
CA LEU A 94 -6.59 11.23 -9.90
C LEU A 94 -6.24 12.57 -10.54
N ALA A 95 -6.67 13.69 -9.95
CA ALA A 95 -6.31 15.01 -10.43
C ALA A 95 -4.80 15.28 -10.33
N SER A 96 -4.12 14.72 -9.31
CA SER A 96 -2.67 14.87 -9.14
C SER A 96 -1.85 14.07 -10.16
N TYR A 97 -2.40 12.96 -10.68
CA TYR A 97 -1.72 12.04 -11.59
C TYR A 97 -1.11 12.70 -12.83
N PRO A 98 -1.86 13.47 -13.67
CA PRO A 98 -1.28 14.08 -14.87
C PRO A 98 -0.14 15.06 -14.54
N PHE A 99 -0.24 15.79 -13.43
CA PHE A 99 0.81 16.71 -13.01
C PHE A 99 2.06 15.98 -12.53
N PHE A 100 1.92 14.88 -11.79
CA PHE A 100 3.07 14.04 -11.45
C PHE A 100 3.70 13.41 -12.69
N LEU A 101 2.89 12.98 -13.66
CA LEU A 101 3.38 12.34 -14.89
C LEU A 101 4.18 13.33 -15.76
N ALA A 102 3.70 14.56 -15.89
CA ALA A 102 4.35 15.58 -16.71
C ALA A 102 5.50 16.30 -15.98
N TYR A 103 5.31 16.69 -14.72
CA TYR A 103 6.21 17.62 -14.01
C TYR A 103 6.88 17.02 -12.77
N GLY A 104 6.41 15.87 -12.28
CA GLY A 104 6.87 15.30 -11.02
C GLY A 104 6.60 16.27 -9.87
N TYR A 105 7.64 16.61 -9.10
CA TYR A 105 7.59 17.59 -8.01
C TYR A 105 7.88 19.03 -8.46
N ARG A 106 8.18 19.26 -9.75
CA ARG A 106 8.53 20.58 -10.24
C ARG A 106 7.29 21.49 -10.28
N PRO A 107 7.44 22.79 -9.97
CA PRO A 107 6.40 23.78 -10.21
C PRO A 107 5.98 23.87 -11.68
N VAL A 108 4.70 24.15 -11.90
CA VAL A 108 4.10 24.42 -13.22
C VAL A 108 3.90 25.93 -13.35
N ALA A 109 4.35 26.50 -14.47
CA ALA A 109 4.11 27.90 -14.78
C ALA A 109 2.63 28.12 -15.13
N ILE A 110 1.98 29.04 -14.42
CA ILE A 110 0.60 29.47 -14.65
C ILE A 110 0.61 31.00 -14.72
N GLY A 111 0.62 31.52 -15.95
CA GLY A 111 0.83 32.94 -16.20
C GLY A 111 2.17 33.42 -15.63
N ALA A 112 2.14 34.44 -14.78
CA ALA A 112 3.34 34.99 -14.12
C ALA A 112 3.78 34.23 -12.86
N THR A 113 3.03 33.20 -12.44
CA THR A 113 3.30 32.46 -11.20
C THR A 113 3.74 31.03 -11.47
N SER A 114 4.44 30.43 -10.52
CA SER A 114 4.92 29.04 -10.60
C SER A 114 4.41 28.25 -9.41
N LEU A 115 3.52 27.28 -9.65
CA LEU A 115 2.81 26.55 -8.59
C LEU A 115 3.11 25.05 -8.64
N PRO A 116 3.46 24.40 -7.53
CA PRO A 116 3.68 22.95 -7.47
C PRO A 116 2.33 22.22 -7.41
N LEU A 117 1.60 22.20 -8.52
CA LEU A 117 0.23 21.66 -8.60
C LEU A 117 0.11 20.20 -8.14
N SER A 118 1.08 19.35 -8.50
CA SER A 118 1.13 17.95 -8.05
C SER A 118 1.18 17.85 -6.53
N VAL A 119 2.03 18.67 -5.88
CA VAL A 119 2.18 18.73 -4.42
C VAL A 119 0.92 19.27 -3.77
N ILE A 120 0.35 20.38 -4.28
CA ILE A 120 -0.88 20.98 -3.75
C ILE A 120 -2.03 19.96 -3.76
N LEU A 121 -2.26 19.29 -4.89
CA LEU A 121 -3.31 18.28 -5.03
C LEU A 121 -3.06 17.06 -4.12
N SER A 122 -1.80 16.60 -4.01
CA SER A 122 -1.44 15.55 -3.05
C SER A 122 -1.63 15.97 -1.59
N GLY A 123 -1.43 17.25 -1.27
CA GLY A 123 -1.68 17.81 0.07
C GLY A 123 -3.16 17.77 0.44
N PHE A 124 -4.05 18.06 -0.51
CA PHE A 124 -5.49 17.93 -0.31
C PHE A 124 -5.92 16.48 -0.02
N VAL A 125 -5.22 15.47 -0.57
CA VAL A 125 -5.47 14.07 -0.21
C VAL A 125 -5.25 13.82 1.28
N MET A 126 -4.18 14.36 1.87
CA MET A 126 -3.93 14.21 3.32
C MET A 126 -5.02 14.87 4.17
N LEU A 127 -5.53 16.04 3.77
CA LEU A 127 -6.68 16.67 4.44
C LEU A 127 -7.93 15.79 4.37
N CYS A 128 -8.12 15.06 3.27
CA CYS A 128 -9.19 14.07 3.15
C CYS A 128 -9.00 12.90 4.11
N TRP A 129 -7.77 12.45 4.39
CA TRP A 129 -7.51 11.43 5.41
C TRP A 129 -7.97 11.89 6.79
N TYR A 130 -7.68 13.13 7.17
CA TYR A 130 -8.13 13.69 8.45
C TYR A 130 -9.67 13.79 8.52
N ALA A 131 -10.31 14.19 7.42
CA ALA A 131 -11.77 14.19 7.32
C ALA A 131 -12.35 12.78 7.47
N PHE A 132 -11.70 11.77 6.89
CA PHE A 132 -12.09 10.37 7.05
C PHE A 132 -11.96 9.93 8.51
N ILE A 133 -10.81 10.18 9.15
CA ILE A 133 -10.55 9.80 10.55
C ILE A 133 -11.56 10.48 11.48
N ARG A 134 -11.89 11.75 11.26
CA ARG A 134 -12.96 12.44 11.98
C ARG A 134 -14.32 11.78 11.79
N GLY A 135 -14.65 11.36 10.56
CA GLY A 135 -15.88 10.60 10.28
C GLY A 135 -15.88 9.23 10.96
N TYR A 136 -14.73 8.55 10.94
CA TYR A 136 -14.49 7.26 11.59
C TYR A 136 -14.74 7.38 13.08
N TRP A 137 -14.17 8.35 13.81
CA TRP A 137 -14.40 8.49 15.25
C TRP A 137 -15.87 8.72 15.61
N GLN A 138 -16.63 9.42 14.76
CA GLN A 138 -18.06 9.62 14.96
C GLN A 138 -18.90 8.36 14.73
N ALA A 139 -18.45 7.48 13.82
CA ALA A 139 -19.13 6.22 13.51
C ALA A 139 -18.54 5.01 14.28
N ARG A 140 -17.39 5.17 14.93
CA ARG A 140 -16.61 4.16 15.65
C ARG A 140 -17.44 3.39 16.69
N PRO A 141 -18.36 3.99 17.46
CA PRO A 141 -19.19 3.24 18.41
C PRO A 141 -20.03 2.12 17.78
N ALA A 142 -20.31 2.17 16.47
CA ALA A 142 -21.06 1.13 15.76
C ALA A 142 -20.25 -0.15 15.48
N LEU A 143 -18.92 -0.12 15.59
CA LEU A 143 -18.08 -1.32 15.51
C LEU A 143 -18.18 -2.09 16.83
N ARG A 144 -18.90 -3.23 16.79
CA ARG A 144 -19.12 -4.11 17.94
C ARG A 144 -17.90 -4.94 18.30
N ASP A 145 -17.17 -5.42 17.29
CA ASP A 145 -15.97 -6.22 17.51
C ASP A 145 -14.85 -5.32 18.03
N LYS A 146 -14.46 -5.55 19.29
CA LYS A 146 -13.40 -4.81 19.97
C LYS A 146 -12.02 -5.11 19.39
N THR A 147 -11.80 -6.32 18.88
CA THR A 147 -10.51 -6.75 18.33
C THR A 147 -10.25 -6.00 17.03
N SER A 148 -11.08 -6.17 15.98
CA SER A 148 -10.87 -5.44 14.71
C SER A 148 -10.89 -3.91 14.87
N ARG A 149 -11.68 -3.38 15.81
CA ARG A 149 -11.70 -1.93 16.13
C ARG A 149 -10.33 -1.43 16.60
N THR A 150 -9.66 -2.16 17.49
CA THR A 150 -8.33 -1.80 18.01
C THR A 150 -7.30 -1.73 16.88
N TRP A 151 -7.33 -2.69 15.95
CA TRP A 151 -6.44 -2.70 14.78
C TRP A 151 -6.74 -1.58 13.79
N PHE A 152 -8.02 -1.25 13.55
CA PHE A 152 -8.38 -0.07 12.75
C PHE A 152 -7.92 1.24 13.39
N ASP A 153 -8.05 1.37 14.71
CA ASP A 153 -7.56 2.55 15.43
C ASP A 153 -6.04 2.67 15.31
N GLY A 154 -5.30 1.56 15.46
CA GLY A 154 -3.86 1.51 15.25
C GLY A 154 -3.47 1.92 13.83
N ALA A 155 -4.14 1.37 12.82
CA ALA A 155 -3.90 1.75 11.42
C ALA A 155 -4.09 3.26 11.22
N LEU A 156 -5.25 3.81 11.59
CA LEU A 156 -5.54 5.24 11.39
C LEU A 156 -4.59 6.15 12.19
N THR A 157 -4.13 5.69 13.36
CA THR A 157 -3.09 6.39 14.14
C THR A 157 -1.77 6.42 13.37
N MET A 158 -1.34 5.30 12.79
CA MET A 158 -0.14 5.26 11.96
C MET A 158 -0.26 6.10 10.70
N LEU A 159 -1.47 6.21 10.12
CA LEU A 159 -1.72 7.12 9.01
C LEU A 159 -1.50 8.59 9.43
N LEU A 160 -1.98 8.99 10.61
CA LEU A 160 -1.71 10.32 11.17
C LEU A 160 -0.22 10.54 11.41
N ILE A 161 0.47 9.61 12.07
CA ILE A 161 1.91 9.74 12.34
C ILE A 161 2.69 9.83 11.04
N SER A 162 2.34 9.03 10.03
CA SER A 162 3.02 9.08 8.73
C SER A 162 2.91 10.46 8.11
N SER A 163 1.71 11.08 8.16
CA SER A 163 1.47 12.40 7.56
C SER A 163 2.33 13.51 8.17
N LEU A 164 2.80 13.36 9.42
CA LEU A 164 3.76 14.29 10.01
C LEU A 164 5.05 14.34 9.19
N GLY A 165 5.53 13.21 8.67
CA GLY A 165 6.68 13.17 7.76
C GLY A 165 6.44 13.97 6.48
N ALA A 166 5.28 13.83 5.84
CA ALA A 166 4.92 14.57 4.63
C ALA A 166 4.80 16.08 4.87
N TRP A 167 4.15 16.50 5.96
CA TRP A 167 4.10 17.92 6.34
C TRP A 167 5.48 18.47 6.68
N SER A 168 6.32 17.68 7.34
CA SER A 168 7.68 18.08 7.69
C SER A 168 8.53 18.28 6.44
N VAL A 169 8.38 17.45 5.40
CA VAL A 169 9.03 17.68 4.10
C VAL A 169 8.63 19.04 3.52
N ALA A 170 7.34 19.38 3.54
CA ALA A 170 6.86 20.67 3.04
C ALA A 170 7.43 21.86 3.85
N VAL A 171 7.51 21.73 5.17
CA VAL A 171 8.09 22.76 6.05
C VAL A 171 9.59 22.93 5.79
N VAL A 172 10.34 21.83 5.73
CA VAL A 172 11.79 21.89 5.47
C VAL A 172 12.05 22.45 4.08
N GLN A 173 11.27 22.07 3.07
CA GLN A 173 11.40 22.64 1.73
C GLN A 173 11.17 24.17 1.71
N ALA A 174 10.35 24.71 2.61
CA ALA A 174 10.10 26.14 2.72
C ALA A 174 11.15 26.89 3.55
N VAL A 175 11.68 26.27 4.61
CA VAL A 175 12.57 26.93 5.59
C VAL A 175 14.05 26.67 5.31
N ASP A 176 14.40 25.47 4.85
CA ASP A 176 15.78 25.02 4.61
C ASP A 176 15.87 24.12 3.35
N PRO A 177 15.65 24.69 2.15
CA PRO A 177 15.60 23.92 0.90
C PRO A 177 16.93 23.25 0.51
N ALA A 178 18.05 23.67 1.10
CA ALA A 178 19.37 23.10 0.85
C ALA A 178 19.61 21.79 1.62
N ASN A 179 18.81 21.50 2.65
CA ASN A 179 19.00 20.34 3.51
C ASN A 179 18.36 19.07 2.94
N HIS A 180 18.96 18.58 1.86
CA HIS A 180 18.51 17.39 1.14
C HIS A 180 18.48 16.12 2.01
N LEU A 181 19.38 16.01 3.00
CA LEU A 181 19.42 14.86 3.90
C LEU A 181 18.19 14.82 4.80
N LEU A 182 17.82 15.94 5.41
CA LEU A 182 16.63 16.02 6.26
C LEU A 182 15.35 15.79 5.45
N MET A 183 15.23 16.41 4.27
CA MET A 183 14.08 16.17 3.37
C MET A 183 13.95 14.69 2.99
N LYS A 184 15.08 14.04 2.65
CA LYS A 184 15.11 12.61 2.30
C LYS A 184 14.76 11.75 3.52
N GLY A 185 15.30 12.05 4.70
CA GLY A 185 14.98 11.36 5.95
C GLY A 185 13.50 11.43 6.30
N LEU A 186 12.89 12.62 6.23
CA LEU A 186 11.46 12.83 6.49
C LEU A 186 10.56 12.16 5.46
N THR A 187 10.99 12.13 4.19
CA THR A 187 10.30 11.38 3.13
C THR A 187 10.31 9.88 3.44
N HIS A 188 11.46 9.33 3.86
CA HIS A 188 11.55 7.94 4.24
C HIS A 188 10.80 7.64 5.55
N PHE A 189 10.73 8.57 6.49
CA PHE A 189 9.91 8.44 7.69
C PHE A 189 8.42 8.33 7.34
N PHE A 190 7.93 9.21 6.46
CA PHE A 190 6.57 9.13 5.90
C PHE A 190 6.35 7.76 5.26
N LEU A 191 7.21 7.36 4.33
CA LEU A 191 7.05 6.11 3.59
C LEU A 191 7.09 4.89 4.50
N ALA A 192 8.05 4.79 5.43
CA ALA A 192 8.20 3.67 6.34
C ALA A 192 7.00 3.57 7.29
N THR A 193 6.58 4.68 7.89
CA THR A 193 5.42 4.70 8.79
C THR A 193 4.12 4.42 8.03
N PHE A 194 4.02 4.86 6.78
CA PHE A 194 2.88 4.58 5.92
C PHE A 194 2.83 3.11 5.48
N THR A 195 3.91 2.54 4.97
CA THR A 195 3.92 1.15 4.47
C THR A 195 3.98 0.14 5.61
N GLU A 196 4.89 0.32 6.57
CA GLU A 196 5.08 -0.63 7.67
C GLU A 196 4.09 -0.44 8.81
N GLY A 197 3.52 0.76 8.94
CA GLY A 197 2.50 1.08 9.94
C GLY A 197 1.11 0.99 9.34
N TRP A 198 0.70 2.01 8.57
CA TRP A 198 -0.67 2.11 8.04
C TRP A 198 -1.08 0.90 7.19
N VAL A 199 -0.31 0.55 6.15
CA VAL A 199 -0.69 -0.51 5.20
C VAL A 199 -0.72 -1.87 5.88
N VAL A 200 0.32 -2.22 6.66
CA VAL A 200 0.38 -3.49 7.41
C VAL A 200 -0.76 -3.59 8.43
N LEU A 201 -0.99 -2.56 9.24
CA LEU A 201 -2.06 -2.60 10.24
C LEU A 201 -3.44 -2.61 9.59
N ALA A 202 -3.64 -1.87 8.50
CA ALA A 202 -4.88 -1.93 7.74
C ALA A 202 -5.13 -3.35 7.19
N LEU A 203 -4.09 -3.98 6.64
CA LEU A 203 -4.16 -5.37 6.14
C LEU A 203 -4.51 -6.37 7.24
N LEU A 204 -3.82 -6.30 8.38
CA LEU A 204 -4.10 -7.18 9.53
C LEU A 204 -5.51 -6.94 10.07
N SER A 205 -5.97 -5.69 10.10
CA SER A 205 -7.35 -5.38 10.47
C SER A 205 -8.37 -6.07 9.54
N LEU A 206 -8.09 -6.14 8.24
CA LEU A 206 -8.94 -6.85 7.29
C LEU A 206 -8.97 -8.35 7.56
N PHE A 207 -7.82 -8.96 7.85
CA PHE A 207 -7.76 -10.37 8.20
C PHE A 207 -8.50 -10.66 9.50
N ILE A 208 -8.21 -9.92 10.58
CA ILE A 208 -8.87 -10.11 11.88
C ILE A 208 -10.39 -9.93 11.77
N LEU A 209 -10.85 -9.00 10.94
CA LEU A 209 -12.28 -8.79 10.70
C LEU A 209 -12.94 -9.93 9.89
N LYS A 210 -12.18 -10.65 9.05
CA LYS A 210 -12.72 -11.71 8.17
C LYS A 210 -12.50 -13.12 8.68
N LEU A 211 -11.36 -13.32 9.32
CA LEU A 211 -10.89 -14.52 9.96
C LEU A 211 -10.94 -14.18 11.45
N PRO A 212 -12.13 -14.18 12.08
CA PRO A 212 -12.26 -13.74 13.46
C PRO A 212 -11.32 -14.58 14.32
N VAL A 213 -10.41 -13.86 14.98
CA VAL A 213 -9.39 -14.38 15.88
C VAL A 213 -9.90 -14.14 17.29
N GLU A 214 -10.10 -15.22 18.03
CA GLU A 214 -10.56 -15.16 19.42
C GLU A 214 -9.40 -14.79 20.36
N PRO A 215 -9.66 -14.29 21.57
CA PRO A 215 -8.61 -13.94 22.53
C PRO A 215 -7.61 -15.08 22.80
N ASP A 216 -8.09 -16.33 22.82
CA ASP A 216 -7.29 -17.53 23.12
C ASP A 216 -6.37 -17.95 21.96
N ASP A 217 -6.62 -17.45 20.74
CA ASP A 217 -5.76 -17.71 19.58
C ASP A 217 -4.43 -16.94 19.67
N TRP A 218 -4.37 -15.90 20.51
CA TRP A 218 -3.22 -15.01 20.63
C TRP A 218 -2.16 -15.58 21.61
N PRO A 219 -0.91 -15.77 21.17
CA PRO A 219 0.15 -16.29 22.05
C PRO A 219 0.57 -15.27 23.11
N VAL A 220 0.41 -13.98 22.78
CA VAL A 220 0.59 -12.80 23.64
C VAL A 220 -0.54 -11.83 23.29
N SER A 221 -0.92 -10.92 24.19
CA SER A 221 -2.02 -9.97 23.95
C SER A 221 -1.95 -9.29 22.57
N GLN A 222 -3.10 -9.14 21.90
CA GLN A 222 -3.20 -8.44 20.61
C GLN A 222 -2.59 -7.01 20.63
N ASN A 223 -2.66 -6.34 21.78
CA ASN A 223 -2.11 -4.99 21.98
C ASN A 223 -0.58 -5.00 21.93
N PHE A 224 0.05 -6.07 22.39
CA PHE A 224 1.50 -6.23 22.29
C PHE A 224 1.91 -6.35 20.81
N SER A 225 1.25 -7.22 20.04
CA SER A 225 1.55 -7.39 18.62
C SER A 225 1.33 -6.08 17.84
N LEU A 226 0.22 -5.38 18.11
CA LEU A 226 -0.05 -4.06 17.52
C LEU A 226 1.01 -3.03 17.92
N GLY A 227 1.35 -2.96 19.22
CA GLY A 227 2.35 -2.04 19.75
C GLY A 227 3.73 -2.25 19.13
N CYS A 228 4.14 -3.51 18.96
CA CYS A 228 5.37 -3.88 18.26
C CYS A 228 5.40 -3.31 16.83
N ILE A 229 4.33 -3.49 16.05
CA ILE A 229 4.25 -2.94 14.70
C ILE A 229 4.26 -1.40 14.73
N ALA A 230 3.42 -0.79 15.57
CA ALA A 230 3.26 0.66 15.64
C ALA A 230 4.54 1.38 16.08
N ILE A 231 5.33 0.80 16.99
CA ILE A 231 6.61 1.34 17.45
C ILE A 231 7.72 1.02 16.46
N GLY A 232 7.78 -0.22 15.95
CA GLY A 232 8.84 -0.66 15.06
C GLY A 232 8.80 -0.01 13.68
N ALA A 233 7.61 0.19 13.12
CA ALA A 233 7.43 0.70 11.75
C ALA A 233 8.11 2.05 11.50
N PRO A 234 7.91 3.12 12.31
CA PRO A 234 8.59 4.40 12.10
C PRO A 234 10.10 4.28 12.16
N LEU A 235 10.63 3.39 13.01
CA LEU A 235 12.07 3.21 13.20
C LEU A 235 12.75 2.55 12.00
N THR A 236 12.01 1.95 11.07
CA THR A 236 12.57 1.34 9.84
C THR A 236 12.95 2.36 8.76
N PHE A 237 12.63 3.64 8.93
CA PHE A 237 12.92 4.68 7.93
C PHE A 237 14.38 4.76 7.46
N PRO A 238 15.42 4.48 8.28
CA PRO A 238 16.79 4.57 7.82
C PRO A 238 17.12 3.54 6.74
N TYR A 239 16.38 2.43 6.65
CA TYR A 239 16.50 1.49 5.52
C TYR A 239 16.17 2.12 4.16
N GLY A 240 15.47 3.24 4.16
CA GLY A 240 15.23 4.04 2.96
C GLY A 240 16.46 4.82 2.47
N ILE A 241 17.39 5.12 3.36
CA ILE A 241 18.57 5.94 3.09
C ILE A 241 19.71 5.06 2.56
N SER A 242 20.62 5.63 1.76
CA SER A 242 21.80 4.93 1.28
C SER A 242 22.71 4.56 2.45
N GLU A 243 23.23 3.35 2.49
CA GLU A 243 24.05 2.83 3.60
C GLU A 243 25.28 3.71 3.89
N THR A 244 25.90 4.27 2.85
CA THR A 244 27.05 5.19 2.97
C THR A 244 26.75 6.47 3.75
N LEU A 245 25.46 6.81 3.94
CA LEU A 245 25.00 7.99 4.67
C LEU A 245 24.45 7.63 6.07
N LEU A 246 24.43 6.35 6.44
CA LEU A 246 23.89 5.90 7.72
C LEU A 246 25.00 5.82 8.77
N SER A 247 24.77 6.45 9.92
CA SER A 247 25.58 6.19 11.11
C SER A 247 25.28 4.78 11.66
N PRO A 248 26.23 4.18 12.42
CA PRO A 248 25.99 2.90 13.10
C PRO A 248 24.75 2.93 14.02
N SER A 249 24.48 4.07 14.67
CA SER A 249 23.31 4.24 15.52
C SER A 249 22.00 4.21 14.73
N LEU A 250 21.92 4.91 13.60
CA LEU A 250 20.73 4.88 12.74
C LEU A 250 20.48 3.50 12.14
N LEU A 251 21.53 2.78 11.75
CA LEU A 251 21.40 1.41 11.28
C LEU A 251 20.89 0.48 12.38
N LEU A 252 21.41 0.60 13.60
CA LEU A 252 20.93 -0.15 14.75
C LEU A 252 19.46 0.15 15.04
N THR A 253 19.05 1.42 15.00
CA THR A 253 17.64 1.82 15.14
C THR A 253 16.76 1.15 14.10
N ALA A 254 17.18 1.12 12.84
CA ALA A 254 16.43 0.47 11.77
C ALA A 254 16.29 -1.04 11.99
N ARG A 255 17.37 -1.71 12.43
CA ARG A 255 17.37 -3.14 12.75
C ARG A 255 16.46 -3.49 13.92
N LEU A 256 16.52 -2.72 15.00
CA LEU A 256 15.64 -2.91 16.14
C LEU A 256 14.18 -2.65 15.74
N GLY A 257 13.91 -1.58 15.00
CA GLY A 257 12.59 -1.29 14.46
C GLY A 257 12.03 -2.41 13.59
N GLY A 258 12.87 -2.90 12.66
CA GLY A 258 12.56 -4.02 11.78
C GLY A 258 12.24 -5.30 12.56
N ALA A 259 13.08 -5.66 13.52
CA ALA A 259 12.90 -6.86 14.34
C ALA A 259 11.63 -6.78 15.19
N VAL A 260 11.41 -5.66 15.87
CA VAL A 260 10.22 -5.45 16.72
C VAL A 260 8.95 -5.52 15.88
N SER A 261 8.90 -4.84 14.72
CA SER A 261 7.72 -4.90 13.84
C SER A 261 7.53 -6.30 13.22
N ALA A 262 8.61 -7.03 12.90
CA ALA A 262 8.54 -8.41 12.42
C ALA A 262 7.99 -9.37 13.48
N ILE A 263 8.39 -9.22 14.75
CA ILE A 263 7.85 -9.99 15.88
C ILE A 263 6.34 -9.76 16.01
N GLY A 264 5.90 -8.50 16.00
CA GLY A 264 4.47 -8.17 16.06
C GLY A 264 3.68 -8.77 14.89
N LEU A 265 4.25 -8.75 13.68
CA LEU A 265 3.64 -9.33 12.50
C LEU A 265 3.56 -10.85 12.56
N LEU A 266 4.63 -11.54 12.99
CA LEU A 266 4.66 -12.99 13.13
C LEU A 266 3.68 -13.47 14.21
N GLN A 267 3.53 -12.74 15.31
CA GLN A 267 2.51 -13.05 16.32
C GLN A 267 1.10 -12.92 15.77
N ALA A 268 0.81 -11.86 15.01
CA ALA A 268 -0.50 -11.71 14.37
C ALA A 268 -0.78 -12.82 13.35
N LEU A 269 0.23 -13.21 12.56
CA LEU A 269 0.12 -14.34 11.64
C LEU A 269 -0.09 -15.67 12.35
N TYR A 270 0.59 -15.89 13.48
CA TYR A 270 0.39 -17.07 14.30
C TYR A 270 -1.06 -17.12 14.82
N ALA A 271 -1.59 -16.01 15.36
CA ALA A 271 -2.96 -15.95 15.86
C ALA A 271 -4.01 -16.18 14.75
N ILE A 272 -3.79 -15.62 13.55
CA ILE A 272 -4.63 -15.92 12.38
C ILE A 272 -4.50 -17.39 11.99
N GLY A 273 -3.29 -17.96 12.08
CA GLY A 273 -2.97 -19.33 11.75
C GLY A 273 -3.62 -20.35 12.69
N SER A 274 -3.58 -20.10 14.00
CA SER A 274 -4.15 -20.93 15.07
C SER A 274 -5.67 -20.98 15.01
N SER A 275 -6.32 -19.91 14.56
CA SER A 275 -7.78 -19.89 14.34
C SER A 275 -8.26 -20.98 13.35
N GLY A 276 -7.38 -21.51 12.50
CA GLY A 276 -7.66 -22.58 11.53
C GLY A 276 -8.53 -22.17 10.33
N ARG A 277 -9.09 -20.97 10.32
CA ARG A 277 -10.09 -20.51 9.32
C ARG A 277 -9.50 -20.11 7.97
N TRP A 278 -8.17 -20.14 7.82
CA TRP A 278 -7.47 -19.74 6.60
C TRP A 278 -7.31 -20.87 5.56
N LYS A 279 -7.31 -22.14 5.99
CA LYS A 279 -6.83 -23.30 5.19
C LYS A 279 -7.70 -23.66 3.98
N SER A 280 -8.99 -23.38 4.00
CA SER A 280 -9.93 -23.72 2.91
C SER A 280 -10.29 -22.51 2.03
N SER A 281 -9.46 -21.46 2.04
CA SER A 281 -9.89 -20.15 1.57
C SER A 281 -8.86 -19.44 0.69
N ILE A 282 -9.37 -18.62 -0.23
CA ILE A 282 -8.63 -17.65 -1.05
C ILE A 282 -7.68 -16.73 -0.27
N TRP A 283 -7.81 -16.69 1.06
CA TRP A 283 -6.96 -15.93 1.99
C TRP A 283 -5.55 -16.52 2.18
N ILE A 284 -5.30 -17.77 1.77
CA ILE A 284 -3.97 -18.38 1.89
C ILE A 284 -2.89 -17.57 1.15
N TRP A 285 -3.21 -17.06 -0.03
CA TRP A 285 -2.28 -16.30 -0.87
C TRP A 285 -1.81 -14.99 -0.22
N PRO A 286 -2.72 -14.07 0.18
CA PRO A 286 -2.28 -12.86 0.83
C PRO A 286 -1.60 -13.12 2.19
N LEU A 287 -2.02 -14.14 2.96
CA LEU A 287 -1.37 -14.51 4.22
C LEU A 287 0.06 -15.04 3.99
N ALA A 288 0.27 -15.88 2.99
CA ALA A 288 1.59 -16.39 2.63
C ALA A 288 2.55 -15.23 2.26
N LEU A 289 2.05 -14.22 1.54
CA LEU A 289 2.84 -13.05 1.18
C LEU A 289 3.12 -12.12 2.37
N VAL A 290 2.21 -12.02 3.34
CA VAL A 290 2.52 -11.36 4.63
C VAL A 290 3.59 -12.14 5.39
N GLY A 291 3.52 -13.48 5.39
CA GLY A 291 4.56 -14.34 5.97
C GLY A 291 5.93 -14.13 5.32
N LEU A 292 5.97 -14.11 3.98
CA LEU A 292 7.18 -13.80 3.22
C LEU A 292 7.72 -12.40 3.58
N LYS A 293 6.85 -11.39 3.64
CA LYS A 293 7.22 -10.03 4.06
C LYS A 293 7.80 -10.01 5.47
N ALA A 294 7.19 -10.72 6.41
CA ALA A 294 7.66 -10.80 7.79
C ALA A 294 9.06 -11.43 7.87
N LEU A 295 9.27 -12.51 7.10
CA LEU A 295 10.58 -13.15 6.98
C LEU A 295 11.61 -12.19 6.38
N MET A 296 11.30 -11.54 5.26
CA MET A 296 12.20 -10.55 4.64
C MET A 296 12.58 -9.46 5.64
N GLN A 297 11.62 -8.92 6.38
CA GLN A 297 11.87 -7.87 7.38
C GLN A 297 12.74 -8.36 8.54
N LEU A 298 12.51 -9.59 9.03
CA LEU A 298 13.33 -10.20 10.07
C LEU A 298 14.76 -10.45 9.56
N THR A 299 14.90 -11.02 8.37
CA THR A 299 16.20 -11.24 7.72
C THR A 299 16.96 -9.94 7.57
N ALA A 300 16.28 -8.88 7.14
CA ALA A 300 16.88 -7.56 6.98
C ALA A 300 17.27 -6.92 8.33
N SER A 301 16.67 -7.35 9.44
CA SER A 301 17.06 -6.90 10.78
C SER A 301 18.35 -7.56 11.28
N VAL A 302 18.71 -8.74 10.74
CA VAL A 302 19.84 -9.55 11.21
C VAL A 302 21.03 -9.50 10.24
N LEU A 303 20.77 -9.56 8.93
CA LEU A 303 21.83 -9.67 7.93
C LEU A 303 22.63 -8.37 7.76
N PRO A 304 23.89 -8.48 7.26
CA PRO A 304 24.68 -7.33 6.87
C PRO A 304 23.91 -6.43 5.89
N SER A 305 23.94 -5.13 6.13
CA SER A 305 23.19 -4.14 5.33
C SER A 305 23.62 -4.10 3.87
N SER A 306 24.90 -4.40 3.62
CA SER A 306 25.51 -4.54 2.30
C SER A 306 24.85 -5.59 1.40
N PHE A 307 24.12 -6.56 1.96
CA PHE A 307 23.47 -7.64 1.22
C PHE A 307 22.01 -7.32 0.84
N LEU A 308 21.26 -6.62 1.70
CA LEU A 308 19.80 -6.48 1.56
C LEU A 308 19.30 -5.06 1.30
N PHE A 309 19.97 -4.02 1.82
CA PHE A 309 19.44 -2.64 1.78
C PHE A 309 20.12 -1.72 0.80
N SER A 310 21.33 -2.08 0.38
CA SER A 310 22.08 -1.42 -0.69
C SER A 310 21.41 -1.63 -2.06
N ASP A 311 20.70 -2.75 -2.25
CA ASP A 311 20.09 -3.09 -3.53
C ASP A 311 18.70 -2.49 -3.73
N HIS A 312 18.57 -1.64 -4.75
CA HIS A 312 17.30 -1.03 -5.12
C HIS A 312 16.26 -2.05 -5.62
N GLY A 313 16.69 -3.13 -6.27
CA GLY A 313 15.82 -4.20 -6.78
C GLY A 313 15.12 -4.95 -5.65
N LEU A 314 15.85 -5.37 -4.62
CA LEU A 314 15.31 -6.03 -3.44
C LEU A 314 14.30 -5.16 -2.69
N ARG A 315 14.56 -3.86 -2.60
CA ARG A 315 13.60 -2.91 -1.99
C ARG A 315 12.31 -2.80 -2.80
N ILE A 316 12.41 -2.76 -4.13
CA ILE A 316 11.23 -2.74 -5.02
C ILE A 316 10.46 -4.06 -4.86
N PHE A 317 11.15 -5.20 -4.87
CA PHE A 317 10.54 -6.52 -4.65
C PHE A 317 9.80 -6.57 -3.30
N TYR A 318 10.44 -6.16 -2.21
CA TYR A 318 9.85 -6.10 -0.86
C TYR A 318 8.55 -5.27 -0.83
N LEU A 319 8.57 -4.07 -1.41
CA LEU A 319 7.38 -3.22 -1.47
C LEU A 319 6.26 -3.84 -2.30
N HIS A 320 6.60 -4.56 -3.39
CA HIS A 320 5.60 -5.24 -4.22
C HIS A 320 5.04 -6.49 -3.55
N VAL A 321 5.83 -7.24 -2.77
CA VAL A 321 5.32 -8.36 -1.96
C VAL A 321 4.23 -7.88 -1.01
N LEU A 322 4.42 -6.71 -0.37
CA LEU A 322 3.41 -6.12 0.51
C LEU A 322 2.23 -5.53 -0.26
N LEU A 323 2.46 -4.57 -1.15
CA LEU A 323 1.41 -3.75 -1.77
C LEU A 323 0.70 -4.51 -2.90
N LEU A 324 1.44 -4.91 -3.94
CA LEU A 324 0.86 -5.64 -5.06
C LEU A 324 0.45 -7.06 -4.65
N GLY A 325 1.25 -7.71 -3.80
CA GLY A 325 1.02 -9.06 -3.31
C GLY A 325 -0.07 -9.12 -2.24
N ALA A 326 0.36 -9.07 -0.99
CA ALA A 326 -0.49 -9.34 0.16
C ALA A 326 -1.70 -8.41 0.23
N PHE A 327 -1.49 -7.11 0.03
CA PHE A 327 -2.52 -6.10 0.24
C PHE A 327 -3.56 -6.09 -0.88
N THR A 328 -3.14 -6.10 -2.15
CA THR A 328 -4.09 -6.20 -3.29
C THR A 328 -4.87 -7.50 -3.24
N LEU A 329 -4.20 -8.65 -3.02
CA LEU A 329 -4.89 -9.94 -2.96
C LEU A 329 -5.87 -10.04 -1.80
N ALA A 330 -5.57 -9.45 -0.64
CA ALA A 330 -6.51 -9.41 0.48
C ALA A 330 -7.77 -8.58 0.16
N ILE A 331 -7.61 -7.43 -0.50
CA ILE A 331 -8.75 -6.60 -0.93
C ILE A 331 -9.56 -7.30 -2.01
N MET A 332 -8.90 -7.93 -2.98
CA MET A 332 -9.59 -8.68 -4.02
C MET A 332 -10.29 -9.91 -3.45
N ALA A 333 -9.69 -10.61 -2.48
CA ALA A 333 -10.30 -11.73 -1.77
C ALA A 333 -11.53 -11.29 -0.97
N TRP A 334 -11.41 -10.16 -0.24
CA TRP A 334 -12.53 -9.55 0.48
C TRP A 334 -13.72 -9.34 -0.45
N TRP A 335 -13.43 -8.82 -1.65
CA TRP A 335 -14.43 -8.50 -2.64
C TRP A 335 -15.00 -9.74 -3.32
N HIS A 336 -14.14 -10.67 -3.70
CA HIS A 336 -14.51 -11.90 -4.40
C HIS A 336 -15.57 -12.70 -3.64
N ARG A 337 -15.43 -12.81 -2.32
CA ARG A 337 -16.45 -13.44 -1.46
C ARG A 337 -17.81 -12.73 -1.44
N SER A 338 -17.89 -11.50 -1.93
CA SER A 338 -19.14 -10.72 -1.98
C SER A 338 -19.84 -10.73 -3.35
N VAL A 339 -19.22 -11.33 -4.35
CA VAL A 339 -19.72 -11.42 -5.73
C VAL A 339 -19.75 -12.86 -6.19
N ASN A 340 -20.72 -13.22 -7.03
CA ASN A 340 -20.80 -14.57 -7.59
C ASN A 340 -20.00 -14.62 -8.90
N ILE A 341 -18.69 -14.84 -8.79
CA ILE A 341 -17.75 -14.98 -9.91
C ILE A 341 -16.94 -16.25 -9.67
N PRO A 342 -16.63 -17.06 -10.71
CA PRO A 342 -15.79 -18.24 -10.54
C PRO A 342 -14.40 -17.92 -9.99
N ASP A 343 -13.89 -18.80 -9.12
CA ASP A 343 -12.56 -18.69 -8.49
C ASP A 343 -11.42 -18.58 -9.51
N SER A 344 -11.61 -19.07 -10.75
CA SER A 344 -10.61 -18.97 -11.83
C SER A 344 -10.21 -17.52 -12.14
N PHE A 345 -11.12 -16.56 -12.02
CA PHE A 345 -10.81 -15.14 -12.23
C PHE A 345 -9.94 -14.58 -11.10
N PHE A 346 -10.19 -14.99 -9.85
CA PHE A 346 -9.34 -14.62 -8.72
C PHE A 346 -7.95 -15.27 -8.84
N ASN A 347 -7.89 -16.55 -9.21
CA ASN A 347 -6.62 -17.24 -9.46
C ASN A 347 -5.83 -16.61 -10.61
N GLY A 348 -6.50 -16.09 -11.65
CA GLY A 348 -5.85 -15.30 -12.70
C GLY A 348 -5.14 -14.06 -12.16
N ILE A 349 -5.76 -13.36 -11.20
CA ILE A 349 -5.11 -12.23 -10.50
C ILE A 349 -3.90 -12.72 -9.69
N VAL A 350 -4.06 -13.80 -8.92
CA VAL A 350 -2.96 -14.40 -8.13
C VAL A 350 -1.76 -14.71 -9.02
N TRP A 351 -1.98 -15.46 -10.11
CA TRP A 351 -0.90 -15.84 -11.02
C TRP A 351 -0.24 -14.63 -11.70
N SER A 352 -1.02 -13.62 -12.11
CA SER A 352 -0.46 -12.39 -12.67
C SER A 352 0.48 -11.68 -11.70
N ILE A 353 0.12 -11.64 -10.41
CA ILE A 353 0.92 -11.01 -9.37
C ILE A 353 2.16 -11.86 -9.06
N VAL A 354 2.03 -13.18 -8.94
CA VAL A 354 3.15 -14.10 -8.71
C VAL A 354 4.19 -13.98 -9.84
N ILE A 355 3.74 -13.88 -11.10
CA ILE A 355 4.63 -13.68 -12.25
C ILE A 355 5.37 -12.35 -12.14
N VAL A 356 4.69 -11.25 -11.77
CA VAL A 356 5.35 -9.96 -11.53
C VAL A 356 6.37 -10.06 -10.40
N LEU A 357 6.00 -10.65 -9.26
CA LEU A 357 6.90 -10.82 -8.12
C LEU A 357 8.13 -11.66 -8.48
N GLY A 358 7.94 -12.75 -9.24
CA GLY A 358 9.03 -13.57 -9.75
C GLY A 358 9.95 -12.79 -10.71
N SER A 359 9.37 -11.99 -11.61
CA SER A 359 10.15 -11.15 -12.53
C SER A 359 11.00 -10.11 -11.79
N LEU A 360 10.53 -9.61 -10.64
CA LEU A 360 11.26 -8.63 -9.82
C LEU A 360 12.46 -9.23 -9.08
N LEU A 361 12.61 -10.56 -9.01
CA LEU A 361 13.81 -11.21 -8.47
C LEU A 361 14.96 -11.22 -9.47
N LEU A 362 14.67 -11.20 -10.77
CA LEU A 362 15.65 -11.27 -11.85
C LEU A 362 16.70 -10.13 -11.83
N PRO A 363 16.35 -8.86 -11.58
CA PRO A 363 17.33 -7.78 -11.50
C PRO A 363 18.08 -7.73 -10.15
N THR A 364 17.85 -8.68 -9.23
CA THR A 364 18.44 -8.65 -7.89
C THR A 364 19.70 -9.52 -7.80
N PRO A 365 20.56 -9.32 -6.79
CA PRO A 365 21.73 -10.17 -6.55
C PRO A 365 21.39 -11.64 -6.25
N LEU A 366 20.12 -11.97 -6.00
CA LEU A 366 19.66 -13.34 -5.79
C LEU A 366 19.59 -14.14 -7.10
N TRP A 367 19.59 -13.47 -8.25
CA TRP A 367 19.57 -14.12 -9.55
C TRP A 367 21.01 -14.43 -10.03
N PRO A 368 21.28 -15.65 -10.53
CA PRO A 368 22.61 -16.01 -11.01
C PRO A 368 23.11 -15.06 -12.11
N THR A 369 24.30 -14.49 -11.93
CA THR A 369 24.91 -13.56 -12.89
C THR A 369 25.08 -14.18 -14.29
N MET A 370 25.34 -15.49 -14.35
CA MET A 370 25.43 -16.25 -15.62
C MET A 370 24.15 -16.23 -16.44
N TRP A 371 23.00 -15.96 -15.82
CA TRP A 371 21.69 -15.88 -16.47
C TRP A 371 21.20 -14.44 -16.59
N THR A 372 22.04 -13.44 -16.32
CA THR A 372 21.66 -12.03 -16.50
C THR A 372 21.81 -11.59 -17.95
N GLY A 373 20.96 -10.66 -18.39
CA GLY A 373 21.01 -10.12 -19.75
C GLY A 373 19.90 -9.10 -20.00
N SER A 374 19.96 -8.42 -21.14
CA SER A 374 18.97 -7.39 -21.52
C SER A 374 17.54 -7.93 -21.59
N TRP A 375 17.38 -9.23 -21.88
CA TRP A 375 16.09 -9.94 -21.90
C TRP A 375 15.28 -9.78 -20.60
N ILE A 376 15.94 -9.60 -19.45
CA ILE A 376 15.29 -9.40 -18.15
C ILE A 376 14.38 -8.17 -18.19
N PHE A 377 14.80 -7.07 -18.83
CA PHE A 377 14.01 -5.85 -18.90
C PHE A 377 12.77 -6.00 -19.79
N TYR A 378 12.87 -6.77 -20.88
CA TYR A 378 11.72 -7.12 -21.71
C TYR A 378 10.71 -7.99 -20.95
N LEU A 379 11.20 -8.99 -20.20
CA LEU A 379 10.34 -9.82 -19.38
C LEU A 379 9.68 -9.03 -18.24
N LEU A 380 10.41 -8.12 -17.58
CA LEU A 380 9.87 -7.21 -16.58
C LEU A 380 8.74 -6.34 -17.16
N ALA A 381 8.92 -5.81 -18.37
CA ALA A 381 7.88 -5.05 -19.05
C ALA A 381 6.67 -5.92 -19.37
N ALA A 382 6.86 -7.08 -19.99
CA ALA A 382 5.76 -7.99 -20.32
C ALA A 382 4.97 -8.43 -19.07
N ALA A 383 5.68 -8.82 -17.99
CA ALA A 383 5.08 -9.23 -16.74
C ALA A 383 4.27 -8.09 -16.09
N ALA A 384 4.77 -6.86 -16.11
CA ALA A 384 4.12 -5.70 -15.49
C ALA A 384 2.73 -5.38 -16.06
N LEU A 385 2.42 -5.80 -17.29
CA LEU A 385 1.10 -5.64 -17.90
C LEU A 385 0.05 -6.61 -17.33
N LEU A 386 0.46 -7.77 -16.83
CA LEU A 386 -0.45 -8.86 -16.47
C LEU A 386 -1.46 -8.48 -15.36
N PRO A 387 -1.08 -7.82 -14.25
CA PRO A 387 -2.07 -7.46 -13.22
C PRO A 387 -3.14 -6.50 -13.72
N ALA A 388 -2.79 -5.56 -14.61
CA ALA A 388 -3.75 -4.63 -15.21
C ALA A 388 -4.80 -5.39 -16.04
N LEU A 389 -4.36 -6.34 -16.86
CA LEU A 389 -5.26 -7.18 -17.67
C LEU A 389 -6.13 -8.09 -16.80
N ALA A 390 -5.53 -8.81 -15.85
CA ALA A 390 -6.24 -9.75 -14.98
C ALA A 390 -7.33 -9.04 -14.15
N ILE A 391 -7.01 -7.88 -13.57
CA ILE A 391 -8.00 -7.10 -12.80
C ILE A 391 -9.06 -6.47 -13.71
N THR A 392 -8.70 -6.04 -14.92
CA THR A 392 -9.70 -5.52 -15.88
C THR A 392 -10.70 -6.61 -16.28
N VAL A 393 -10.22 -7.81 -16.61
CA VAL A 393 -11.08 -8.95 -16.96
C VAL A 393 -11.98 -9.34 -15.78
N TYR A 394 -11.40 -9.44 -14.58
CA TYR A 394 -12.15 -9.67 -13.34
C TYR A 394 -13.24 -8.60 -13.13
N TRP A 395 -12.89 -7.32 -13.34
CA TRP A 395 -13.77 -6.19 -13.15
C TRP A 395 -14.93 -6.18 -14.16
N ILE A 396 -14.68 -6.49 -15.44
CA ILE A 396 -15.74 -6.64 -16.46
C ILE A 396 -16.70 -7.76 -16.07
N LYS A 397 -16.18 -8.93 -15.69
CA LYS A 397 -17.02 -10.08 -15.30
C LYS A 397 -17.88 -9.76 -14.08
N MET A 398 -17.32 -8.99 -13.16
CA MET A 398 -18.04 -8.49 -12.00
C MET A 398 -19.20 -7.57 -12.40
N ILE A 399 -18.99 -6.60 -13.29
CA ILE A 399 -20.08 -5.72 -13.78
C ILE A 399 -21.20 -6.55 -14.43
N GLN A 400 -20.84 -7.52 -15.28
CA GLN A 400 -21.82 -8.41 -15.92
C GLN A 400 -22.64 -9.21 -14.90
N SER A 401 -21.98 -9.79 -13.88
CA SER A 401 -22.63 -10.54 -12.81
C SER A 401 -23.65 -9.69 -12.03
N GLN A 402 -23.42 -8.37 -11.91
CA GLN A 402 -24.37 -7.47 -11.25
C GLN A 402 -25.60 -7.13 -12.09
N ASN A 403 -25.42 -7.03 -13.41
CA ASN A 403 -26.51 -6.69 -14.33
C ASN A 403 -27.48 -7.87 -14.51
N ASN A 404 -26.98 -9.11 -14.48
CA ASN A 404 -27.80 -10.33 -14.63
C ASN A 404 -28.73 -10.63 -13.44
N ILE A 405 -28.67 -9.84 -12.37
CA ILE A 405 -29.51 -9.99 -11.17
C ILE A 405 -30.66 -8.97 -11.18
N GLN A 406 -30.69 -8.06 -12.16
CA GLN A 406 -31.83 -7.19 -12.47
C GLN A 406 -32.76 -7.90 -13.44
#